data_AF-A0A060LY69-F1
#
_entry.id   AF-A0A060LY69-F1
#
_cell.length_a   1.000
_cell.length_b   1.000
_cell.length_c   1.000
_cell.angle_alpha   90.00
_cell.angle_beta   90.00
_cell.angle_gamma   90.00
#
_symmetry.space_group_name_H-M   'P 1'
#
loop_
_entity.id
_entity.type
_entity.pdbx_description
1 polymer ?
#
loop_
_entity_poly.entity_id
_entity_poly.type
_entity_poly.pdbx_seq_one_letter_code
_entity_poly.pdbx_strand_id
1 'polypeptide(L)'
;MSAINRLPVPYFELDETYQILNRSIVAKQAFKQADSFIDLLDIGSVDKVTRFLGKQENGKIELNMDTIEAPYVLHTLFANWDEECFHIICIKQDGNLTELIEKVQKQSRRLAQTDFELLEKKEELEESLSMIKQLSAPFISISAELAFVPFFGDLDDHLIKQNQGVISKNVYEADYDYLFFDFSGVGTITNLGLRELLRLVQALQIMGIETRVIGLRPEHAQLLRGNDIQKRAEFNGSLAEMIRKHM
;
A
#
# COMPACT_ATOMS: atom_id res chain seq x y z
N MET A 1 -18.14 -2.35 -64.98
CA MET A 1 -17.96 -2.17 -63.51
C MET A 1 -16.47 -2.29 -63.23
N SER A 2 -15.84 -1.21 -62.76
CA SER A 2 -14.38 -1.14 -62.53
C SER A 2 -13.93 -2.15 -61.46
N ALA A 3 -12.74 -2.76 -61.66
CA ALA A 3 -12.13 -3.74 -60.76
C ALA A 3 -11.94 -3.21 -59.33
N ILE A 4 -11.82 -1.88 -59.17
CA ILE A 4 -11.67 -1.15 -57.91
C ILE A 4 -12.83 -1.40 -56.94
N ASN A 5 -14.06 -1.59 -57.45
CA ASN A 5 -15.23 -1.82 -56.60
C ASN A 5 -15.22 -3.18 -55.89
N ARG A 6 -14.38 -4.12 -56.32
CA ARG A 6 -14.27 -5.47 -55.73
C ARG A 6 -13.16 -5.57 -54.68
N LEU A 7 -12.42 -4.49 -54.41
CA LEU A 7 -11.35 -4.49 -53.42
C LEU A 7 -11.94 -4.59 -52.00
N PRO A 8 -11.52 -5.56 -51.17
CA PRO A 8 -12.02 -5.74 -49.80
C PRO A 8 -11.38 -4.78 -48.79
N VAL A 9 -10.80 -3.69 -49.26
CA VAL A 9 -10.08 -2.70 -48.43
C VAL A 9 -10.51 -1.28 -48.80
N PRO A 10 -10.47 -0.32 -47.85
CA PRO A 10 -10.67 1.08 -48.16
C PRO A 10 -9.56 1.56 -49.09
N TYR A 11 -9.93 1.86 -50.33
CA TYR A 11 -9.01 2.25 -51.39
C TYR A 11 -9.49 3.52 -52.08
N PHE A 12 -8.55 4.41 -52.38
CA PHE A 12 -8.75 5.66 -53.11
C PHE A 12 -7.74 5.78 -54.26
N GLU A 13 -8.19 6.34 -55.36
CA GLU A 13 -7.36 6.73 -56.50
C GLU A 13 -7.43 8.26 -56.59
N LEU A 14 -6.30 8.94 -56.50
CA LEU A 14 -6.22 10.41 -56.49
C LEU A 14 -5.39 10.95 -57.66
N ASP A 15 -5.72 12.15 -58.13
CA ASP A 15 -4.85 12.89 -59.05
C ASP A 15 -3.72 13.66 -58.34
N GLU A 16 -2.88 14.37 -59.11
CA GLU A 16 -1.80 15.22 -58.59
C GLU A 16 -2.27 16.35 -57.65
N THR A 17 -3.55 16.70 -57.71
CA THR A 17 -4.19 17.72 -56.86
C THR A 17 -4.93 17.13 -55.66
N TYR A 18 -4.77 15.83 -55.41
CA TYR A 18 -5.41 15.06 -54.34
C TYR A 18 -6.93 14.92 -54.47
N GLN A 19 -7.50 15.15 -55.67
CA GLN A 19 -8.92 14.92 -55.95
C GLN A 19 -9.19 13.44 -56.10
N ILE A 20 -10.31 12.98 -55.55
CA ILE A 20 -10.69 11.57 -55.57
C ILE A 20 -11.26 11.20 -56.94
N LEU A 21 -10.47 10.50 -57.76
CA LEU A 21 -10.88 9.97 -59.06
C LEU A 21 -11.80 8.76 -58.89
N ASN A 22 -11.41 7.81 -58.04
CA ASN A 22 -12.19 6.62 -57.73
C ASN A 22 -12.02 6.19 -56.27
N ARG A 23 -12.97 5.41 -55.76
CA ARG A 23 -12.91 4.80 -54.43
C ARG A 23 -13.66 3.47 -54.37
N SER A 24 -13.14 2.53 -53.58
CA SER A 24 -13.75 1.21 -53.38
C SER A 24 -15.08 1.30 -52.62
N ILE A 25 -15.88 0.22 -52.65
CA ILE A 25 -17.13 0.13 -51.89
C ILE A 25 -16.84 0.23 -50.39
N VAL A 26 -15.78 -0.44 -49.91
CA VAL A 26 -15.37 -0.41 -48.50
C VAL A 26 -14.97 1.01 -48.08
N ALA A 27 -14.29 1.77 -48.94
CA ALA A 27 -13.98 3.18 -48.67
C ALA A 27 -15.24 4.05 -48.55
N LYS A 28 -16.24 3.83 -49.41
CA LYS A 28 -17.54 4.54 -49.33
C LYS A 28 -18.33 4.22 -48.07
N GLN A 29 -18.13 3.04 -47.50
CA GLN A 29 -18.77 2.63 -46.25
C GLN A 29 -18.02 3.15 -45.01
N ALA A 30 -16.70 3.33 -45.11
CA ALA A 30 -15.87 3.77 -43.98
C ALA A 30 -15.76 5.30 -43.84
N PHE A 31 -15.72 6.04 -44.96
CA PHE A 31 -15.44 7.48 -44.99
C PHE A 31 -16.61 8.29 -45.56
N LYS A 32 -16.72 9.55 -45.12
CA LYS A 32 -17.73 10.49 -45.62
C LYS A 32 -17.55 10.75 -47.12
N GLN A 33 -18.58 11.26 -47.78
CA GLN A 33 -18.46 11.73 -49.15
C GLN A 33 -17.68 13.05 -49.17
N ALA A 34 -16.56 13.04 -49.91
CA ALA A 34 -15.72 14.18 -50.17
C ALA A 34 -15.25 14.13 -51.63
N ASP A 35 -14.97 15.30 -52.19
CA ASP A 35 -14.41 15.45 -53.53
C ASP A 35 -12.87 15.42 -53.47
N SER A 36 -12.29 16.02 -52.43
CA SER A 36 -10.85 15.94 -52.13
C SER A 36 -10.55 14.94 -51.02
N PHE A 37 -9.43 14.24 -51.14
CA PHE A 37 -8.94 13.36 -50.08
C PHE A 37 -8.57 14.13 -48.80
N ILE A 38 -8.14 15.38 -48.96
CA ILE A 38 -7.72 16.25 -47.86
C ILE A 38 -8.90 16.55 -46.92
N ASP A 39 -10.12 16.60 -47.44
CA ASP A 39 -11.33 16.86 -46.63
C ASP A 39 -11.67 15.70 -45.68
N LEU A 40 -11.05 14.53 -45.87
CA LEU A 40 -11.19 13.37 -45.00
C LEU A 40 -10.15 13.35 -43.86
N LEU A 41 -9.25 14.33 -43.79
CA LEU A 41 -8.13 14.38 -42.85
C LEU A 41 -8.33 15.46 -41.79
N ASP A 42 -7.72 15.27 -40.62
CA ASP A 42 -7.59 16.35 -39.64
C ASP A 42 -6.52 17.39 -40.04
N ILE A 43 -6.62 18.61 -39.50
CA ILE A 43 -5.71 19.73 -39.82
C ILE A 43 -4.23 19.35 -39.64
N GLY A 44 -3.89 18.54 -38.63
CA GLY A 44 -2.52 18.09 -38.38
C GLY A 44 -2.02 17.01 -39.34
N SER A 45 -2.92 16.30 -40.01
CA SER A 45 -2.63 15.24 -40.97
C SER A 45 -2.55 15.76 -42.40
N VAL A 46 -3.20 16.88 -42.73
CA VAL A 46 -3.08 17.55 -44.04
C VAL A 46 -1.62 17.82 -44.37
N ASP A 47 -0.90 18.51 -43.47
CA ASP A 47 0.52 18.86 -43.67
C ASP A 47 1.42 17.64 -43.87
N LYS A 48 1.08 16.52 -43.22
CA LYS A 48 1.82 15.27 -43.32
C LYS A 48 1.59 14.61 -44.68
N VAL A 49 0.34 14.59 -45.16
CA VAL A 49 -0.02 14.03 -46.47
C VAL A 49 0.58 14.85 -47.61
N THR A 50 0.47 16.17 -47.58
CA THR A 50 1.03 17.02 -48.64
C THR A 50 2.55 16.85 -48.74
N ARG A 51 3.26 16.74 -47.61
CA ARG A 51 4.71 16.46 -47.60
C ARG A 51 5.06 15.05 -48.05
N PHE A 52 4.21 14.07 -47.76
CA PHE A 52 4.46 12.66 -48.06
C PHE A 52 4.15 12.34 -49.54
N LEU A 53 2.95 12.68 -50.01
CA LEU A 53 2.56 12.49 -51.41
C LEU A 53 3.31 13.44 -52.35
N GLY A 54 3.69 14.64 -51.90
CA GLY A 54 4.50 15.58 -52.69
C GLY A 54 5.90 15.08 -53.04
N LYS A 55 6.40 14.02 -52.38
CA LYS A 55 7.65 13.34 -52.75
C LYS A 55 7.46 12.29 -53.85
N GLN A 56 6.22 11.93 -54.17
CA GLN A 56 5.89 10.85 -55.12
C GLN A 56 6.61 9.53 -54.78
N GLU A 57 6.80 9.26 -53.49
CA GLU A 57 7.46 8.06 -52.99
C GLU A 57 6.44 7.04 -52.47
N ASN A 58 6.78 5.78 -52.65
CA ASN A 58 6.01 4.68 -52.08
C ASN A 58 6.33 4.54 -50.60
N GLY A 59 5.29 4.38 -49.78
CA GLY A 59 5.51 4.20 -48.36
C GLY A 59 4.22 4.17 -47.56
N LYS A 60 4.39 4.31 -46.25
CA LYS A 60 3.28 4.36 -45.30
C LYS A 60 3.40 5.52 -44.33
N ILE A 61 2.27 6.08 -43.94
CA ILE A 61 2.19 7.17 -42.97
C ILE A 61 0.95 7.03 -42.09
N GLU A 62 1.03 7.46 -40.83
CA GLU A 62 -0.09 7.47 -39.90
C GLU A 62 -0.81 8.82 -39.92
N LEU A 63 -2.13 8.77 -40.07
CA LEU A 63 -3.00 9.92 -40.23
C LEU A 63 -4.27 9.75 -39.41
N ASN A 64 -4.78 10.85 -38.88
CA ASN A 64 -6.11 10.88 -38.31
C ASN A 64 -7.09 11.24 -39.41
N MET A 65 -8.10 10.38 -39.58
CA MET A 65 -9.09 10.53 -40.63
C MET A 65 -10.50 10.58 -40.04
N ASP A 66 -11.36 11.36 -40.69
CA ASP A 66 -12.77 11.44 -40.36
C ASP A 66 -13.54 10.29 -41.02
N THR A 67 -13.96 9.34 -40.20
CA THR A 67 -14.83 8.23 -40.64
C THR A 67 -16.30 8.60 -40.48
N ILE A 68 -17.19 7.78 -41.04
CA ILE A 68 -18.63 7.92 -40.81
C ILE A 68 -18.99 7.66 -39.34
N GLU A 69 -18.30 6.70 -38.70
CA GLU A 69 -18.60 6.28 -37.32
C GLU A 69 -18.04 7.22 -36.27
N ALA A 70 -16.81 7.71 -36.46
CA ALA A 70 -16.12 8.60 -35.54
C ALA A 70 -15.15 9.56 -36.25
N PRO A 71 -15.03 10.82 -35.81
CA PRO A 71 -13.97 11.71 -36.25
C PRO A 71 -12.61 11.30 -35.65
N TYR A 72 -11.51 11.74 -36.26
CA TYR A 72 -10.13 11.57 -35.75
C TYR A 72 -9.67 10.11 -35.53
N VAL A 73 -10.10 9.18 -36.36
CA VAL A 73 -9.69 7.77 -36.25
C VAL A 73 -8.31 7.58 -36.88
N LEU A 74 -7.39 6.98 -36.13
CA LEU A 74 -6.04 6.69 -36.60
C LEU A 74 -6.05 5.60 -37.67
N HIS A 75 -5.53 5.95 -38.85
CA HIS A 75 -5.34 5.05 -39.97
C HIS A 75 -3.87 5.04 -40.41
N THR A 76 -3.38 3.87 -40.82
CA THR A 76 -2.16 3.77 -41.62
C THR A 76 -2.54 3.89 -43.08
N LEU A 77 -2.03 4.93 -43.74
CA LEU A 77 -2.12 5.16 -45.17
C LEU A 77 -0.94 4.49 -45.86
N PHE A 78 -1.22 3.73 -46.92
CA PHE A 78 -0.23 3.18 -47.85
C PHE A 78 -0.43 3.84 -49.20
N ALA A 79 0.59 4.52 -49.73
CA ALA A 79 0.54 5.17 -51.03
C ALA A 79 1.50 4.50 -52.01
N ASN A 80 1.06 4.40 -53.26
CA ASN A 80 1.88 4.06 -54.40
C ASN A 80 1.59 5.05 -55.55
N TRP A 81 2.61 5.53 -56.24
CA TRP A 81 2.49 6.42 -57.39
C TRP A 81 2.76 5.65 -58.69
N ASP A 82 1.81 5.65 -59.62
CA ASP A 82 1.89 4.93 -60.90
C ASP A 82 1.88 5.90 -62.10
N GLU A 83 2.80 6.87 -62.08
CA GLU A 83 3.04 7.94 -63.08
C GLU A 83 1.87 8.91 -63.40
N GLU A 84 0.62 8.48 -63.28
CA GLU A 84 -0.59 9.25 -63.61
C GLU A 84 -1.46 9.56 -62.37
N CYS A 85 -1.43 8.70 -61.34
CA CYS A 85 -2.28 8.87 -60.15
C CYS A 85 -1.69 8.20 -58.89
N PHE A 86 -2.20 8.64 -57.72
CA PHE A 86 -1.90 8.03 -56.42
C PHE A 86 -2.89 6.91 -56.11
N HIS A 87 -2.36 5.73 -55.84
CA HIS A 87 -3.10 4.58 -55.34
C HIS A 87 -2.94 4.51 -53.81
N ILE A 88 -4.06 4.66 -53.09
CA ILE A 88 -4.05 4.80 -51.63
C ILE A 88 -4.88 3.71 -50.98
N ILE A 89 -4.34 3.06 -49.96
CA ILE A 89 -5.06 2.14 -49.08
C ILE A 89 -5.02 2.69 -47.64
N CYS A 90 -6.18 2.73 -46.98
CA CYS A 90 -6.31 3.17 -45.59
C CYS A 90 -6.71 2.00 -44.70
N ILE A 91 -5.88 1.66 -43.72
CA ILE A 91 -6.13 0.58 -42.75
C ILE A 91 -6.31 1.17 -41.36
N LYS A 92 -7.46 0.91 -40.73
CA LYS A 92 -7.76 1.35 -39.36
C LYS A 92 -6.83 0.66 -38.36
N GLN A 93 -6.26 1.42 -37.44
CA GLN A 93 -5.34 0.90 -36.42
C GLN A 93 -6.11 0.56 -35.13
N ASP A 94 -6.81 -0.58 -35.12
CA ASP A 94 -7.57 -1.06 -33.95
C ASP A 94 -6.76 -2.09 -33.14
N GLY A 95 -6.51 -1.82 -31.85
CA GLY A 95 -6.02 -2.86 -30.92
C GLY A 95 -5.45 -2.38 -29.59
N ASN A 96 -4.73 -1.25 -29.56
CA ASN A 96 -3.93 -0.91 -28.37
C ASN A 96 -4.76 -0.39 -27.19
N LEU A 97 -5.79 0.44 -27.42
CA LEU A 97 -6.49 1.14 -26.34
C LEU A 97 -7.35 0.20 -25.48
N THR A 98 -8.06 -0.74 -26.11
CA THR A 98 -8.90 -1.72 -25.38
C THR A 98 -8.04 -2.64 -24.53
N GLU A 99 -6.93 -3.17 -25.06
CA GLU A 99 -6.00 -3.99 -24.30
C GLU A 99 -5.36 -3.24 -23.11
N LEU A 100 -5.04 -1.95 -23.30
CA LEU A 100 -4.50 -1.10 -22.24
C LEU A 100 -5.52 -0.91 -21.11
N ILE A 101 -6.78 -0.63 -21.45
CA ILE A 101 -7.86 -0.48 -20.48
C ILE A 101 -8.05 -1.79 -19.69
N GLU A 102 -8.07 -2.94 -20.37
CA GLU A 102 -8.18 -4.24 -19.71
C GLU A 102 -7.00 -4.53 -18.77
N LYS A 103 -5.77 -4.24 -19.20
CA LYS A 103 -4.57 -4.39 -18.37
C LYS A 103 -4.62 -3.50 -17.13
N VAL A 104 -5.00 -2.22 -17.29
CA VAL A 104 -5.14 -1.27 -16.17
C VAL A 104 -6.23 -1.70 -15.20
N GLN A 105 -7.39 -2.15 -15.71
CA GLN A 105 -8.48 -2.66 -14.86
C GLN A 105 -8.04 -3.92 -14.09
N LYS A 106 -7.33 -4.84 -14.75
CA LYS A 106 -6.80 -6.05 -14.12
C LYS A 106 -5.79 -5.71 -13.01
N GLN A 107 -4.90 -4.75 -13.26
CA GLN A 107 -3.94 -4.28 -12.26
C GLN A 107 -4.63 -3.61 -11.08
N SER A 108 -5.62 -2.75 -11.34
CA SER A 108 -6.39 -2.07 -10.28
C SER A 108 -7.11 -3.06 -9.37
N ARG A 109 -7.72 -4.12 -9.95
CA ARG A 109 -8.37 -5.19 -9.17
C ARG A 109 -7.36 -5.97 -8.32
N ARG A 110 -6.20 -6.32 -8.90
CA ARG A 110 -5.15 -7.04 -8.16
C ARG A 110 -4.59 -6.20 -7.01
N LEU A 111 -4.37 -4.91 -7.23
CA LEU A 111 -3.94 -3.97 -6.19
C LEU A 111 -4.95 -3.91 -5.04
N ALA A 112 -6.23 -3.71 -5.36
CA ALA A 112 -7.28 -3.65 -4.33
C ALA A 112 -7.37 -4.94 -3.51
N GLN A 113 -7.21 -6.10 -4.14
CA GLN A 113 -7.17 -7.39 -3.43
C GLN A 113 -5.94 -7.50 -2.52
N THR A 114 -4.75 -7.16 -3.02
CA THR A 114 -3.52 -7.19 -2.23
C THR A 114 -3.56 -6.21 -1.07
N ASP A 115 -4.11 -5.01 -1.26
CA ASP A 115 -4.27 -4.03 -0.18
C ASP A 115 -5.19 -4.55 0.92
N PHE A 116 -6.27 -5.24 0.55
CA PHE A 116 -7.18 -5.87 1.52
C PHE A 116 -6.49 -6.99 2.30
N GLU A 117 -5.76 -7.89 1.62
CA GLU A 117 -4.97 -8.97 2.24
C GLU A 117 -3.88 -8.41 3.19
N LEU A 118 -3.21 -7.31 2.79
CA LEU A 118 -2.21 -6.65 3.63
C LEU A 118 -2.83 -6.02 4.88
N LEU A 119 -4.03 -5.44 4.76
CA LEU A 119 -4.73 -4.86 5.90
C LEU A 119 -5.10 -5.93 6.93
N GLU A 120 -5.66 -7.05 6.49
CA GLU A 120 -6.00 -8.19 7.36
C GLU A 120 -4.74 -8.74 8.08
N LYS A 121 -3.65 -8.94 7.33
CA LYS A 121 -2.37 -9.39 7.92
C LYS A 121 -1.79 -8.40 8.93
N LYS A 122 -1.98 -7.11 8.70
CA LYS A 122 -1.55 -6.06 9.62
C LYS A 122 -2.37 -6.12 10.92
N GLU A 123 -3.69 -6.27 10.83
CA GLU A 123 -4.56 -6.39 12.02
C GLU A 123 -4.21 -7.63 12.85
N GLU A 124 -4.04 -8.80 12.23
CA GLU A 124 -3.59 -10.03 12.91
C GLU A 124 -2.24 -9.83 13.63
N LEU A 125 -1.30 -9.11 12.99
CA LEU A 125 -0.01 -8.81 13.58
C LEU A 125 -0.12 -7.86 14.77
N GLU A 126 -0.96 -6.82 14.67
CA GLU A 126 -1.19 -5.87 15.75
C GLU A 126 -1.84 -6.56 16.97
N GLU A 127 -2.80 -7.46 16.76
CA GLU A 127 -3.39 -8.30 17.81
C GLU A 127 -2.35 -9.23 18.44
N SER A 128 -1.57 -9.93 17.62
CA SER A 128 -0.51 -10.83 18.09
C SER A 128 0.54 -10.08 18.91
N LEU A 129 0.95 -8.90 18.43
CA LEU A 129 1.86 -8.03 19.17
C LEU A 129 1.22 -7.62 20.48
N SER A 130 -0.03 -7.15 20.49
CA SER A 130 -0.76 -6.77 21.71
C SER A 130 -0.82 -7.91 22.74
N MET A 131 -1.05 -9.14 22.29
CA MET A 131 -1.03 -10.32 23.16
C MET A 131 0.38 -10.56 23.74
N ILE A 132 1.42 -10.48 22.91
CA ILE A 132 2.82 -10.53 23.38
C ILE A 132 3.08 -9.41 24.40
N LYS A 133 2.52 -8.21 24.20
CA LYS A 133 2.66 -7.09 25.16
C LYS A 133 2.10 -7.47 26.53
N GLN A 134 0.93 -8.09 26.59
CA GLN A 134 0.29 -8.51 27.85
C GLN A 134 1.06 -9.63 28.56
N LEU A 135 1.78 -10.48 27.83
CA LEU A 135 2.57 -11.58 28.43
C LEU A 135 3.86 -11.09 29.10
N SER A 136 4.32 -9.86 28.82
CA SER A 136 5.60 -9.35 29.34
C SER A 136 5.55 -8.92 30.82
N ALA A 137 4.39 -8.45 31.28
CA ALA A 137 4.13 -8.15 32.69
C ALA A 137 2.63 -8.30 33.02
N PRO A 138 2.09 -9.54 33.07
CA PRO A 138 0.68 -9.76 33.33
C PRO A 138 0.31 -9.28 34.75
N PHE A 139 -0.84 -8.61 34.88
CA PHE A 139 -1.39 -8.26 36.19
C PHE A 139 -2.22 -9.43 36.73
N ILE A 140 -1.79 -10.01 37.85
CA ILE A 140 -2.38 -11.21 38.43
C ILE A 140 -2.88 -10.89 39.84
N SER A 141 -4.20 -10.96 40.05
CA SER A 141 -4.82 -10.81 41.36
C SER A 141 -4.68 -12.10 42.17
N ILE A 142 -4.05 -12.02 43.35
CA ILE A 142 -3.85 -13.18 44.23
C ILE A 142 -4.95 -13.24 45.29
N SER A 143 -5.32 -12.09 45.85
CA SER A 143 -6.45 -11.93 46.78
C SER A 143 -7.15 -10.58 46.52
N ALA A 144 -8.14 -10.22 47.34
CA ALA A 144 -8.82 -8.93 47.23
C ALA A 144 -7.87 -7.74 47.53
N GLU A 145 -6.85 -7.96 48.36
CA GLU A 145 -5.93 -6.93 48.86
C GLU A 145 -4.53 -7.04 48.24
N LEU A 146 -4.24 -8.15 47.52
CA LEU A 146 -2.90 -8.45 47.01
C LEU A 146 -2.92 -8.79 45.52
N ALA A 147 -2.07 -8.09 44.77
CA ALA A 147 -1.80 -8.31 43.36
C ALA A 147 -0.31 -8.56 43.09
N PHE A 148 -0.03 -9.18 41.95
CA PHE A 148 1.29 -9.66 41.56
C PHE A 148 1.54 -9.40 40.07
N VAL A 149 2.74 -8.93 39.73
CA VAL A 149 3.16 -8.58 38.36
C VAL A 149 4.56 -9.16 38.11
N PRO A 150 4.69 -10.27 37.37
CA PRO A 150 5.99 -10.82 37.00
C PRO A 150 6.52 -10.14 35.74
N PHE A 151 7.73 -9.59 35.80
CA PHE A 151 8.42 -9.05 34.61
C PHE A 151 9.25 -10.14 33.93
N PHE A 152 9.12 -10.24 32.61
CA PHE A 152 9.90 -11.16 31.77
C PHE A 152 10.79 -10.41 30.79
N GLY A 153 12.05 -10.84 30.66
CA GLY A 153 13.02 -10.25 29.73
C GLY A 153 13.87 -9.13 30.35
N ASP A 154 14.42 -8.24 29.52
CA ASP A 154 15.26 -7.14 30.02
C ASP A 154 14.41 -5.99 30.56
N LEU A 155 14.73 -5.49 31.76
CA LEU A 155 14.05 -4.37 32.37
C LEU A 155 14.61 -3.05 31.82
N ASP A 156 14.07 -2.63 30.68
CA ASP A 156 14.33 -1.35 30.04
C ASP A 156 13.15 -0.36 30.17
N ASP A 157 13.30 0.86 29.65
CA ASP A 157 12.23 1.85 29.74
C ASP A 157 11.02 1.49 28.88
N HIS A 158 11.21 0.71 27.82
CA HIS A 158 10.14 0.24 26.97
C HIS A 158 9.23 -0.74 27.72
N LEU A 159 9.80 -1.75 28.39
CA LEU A 159 9.05 -2.73 29.19
C LEU A 159 8.20 -2.03 30.27
N ILE A 160 8.77 -1.08 31.01
CA ILE A 160 8.04 -0.41 32.08
C ILE A 160 6.94 0.50 31.53
N LYS A 161 7.24 1.38 30.56
CA LYS A 161 6.24 2.31 29.99
C LYS A 161 5.09 1.56 29.32
N GLN A 162 5.40 0.45 28.65
CA GLN A 162 4.40 -0.36 27.97
C GLN A 162 3.41 -1.00 28.95
N ASN A 163 3.87 -1.38 30.15
CA ASN A 163 3.03 -2.06 31.14
C ASN A 163 2.44 -1.11 32.21
N GLN A 164 2.98 0.10 32.37
CA GLN A 164 2.55 1.09 33.36
C GLN A 164 1.05 1.40 33.31
N GLY A 165 0.50 1.57 32.10
CA GLY A 165 -0.93 1.88 31.93
C GLY A 165 -1.83 0.74 32.42
N VAL A 166 -1.49 -0.50 32.09
CA VAL A 166 -2.24 -1.70 32.53
C VAL A 166 -2.14 -1.87 34.04
N ILE A 167 -0.94 -1.76 34.61
CA ILE A 167 -0.71 -1.90 36.06
C ILE A 167 -1.49 -0.83 36.83
N SER A 168 -1.35 0.44 36.45
CA SER A 168 -2.01 1.56 37.16
C SER A 168 -3.53 1.49 37.06
N LYS A 169 -4.05 1.08 35.89
CA LYS A 169 -5.49 0.90 35.68
C LYS A 169 -6.07 -0.20 36.57
N ASN A 170 -5.46 -1.39 36.57
CA ASN A 170 -5.96 -2.51 37.38
C ASN A 170 -5.86 -2.23 38.88
N VAL A 171 -4.82 -1.51 39.30
CA VAL A 171 -4.66 -1.03 40.67
C VAL A 171 -5.70 0.02 41.05
N TYR A 172 -6.15 0.85 40.12
CA TYR A 172 -7.19 1.83 40.40
C TYR A 172 -8.60 1.20 40.46
N GLU A 173 -8.85 0.18 39.64
CA GLU A 173 -10.16 -0.48 39.54
C GLU A 173 -10.47 -1.40 40.74
N ALA A 174 -9.46 -1.81 41.50
CA ALA A 174 -9.59 -2.67 42.67
C ALA A 174 -8.78 -2.13 43.85
N ASP A 175 -9.35 -2.16 45.05
CA ASP A 175 -8.80 -1.56 46.27
C ASP A 175 -7.67 -2.43 46.86
N TYR A 176 -6.57 -2.58 46.11
CA TYR A 176 -5.42 -3.36 46.54
C TYR A 176 -4.56 -2.59 47.54
N ASP A 177 -4.11 -3.26 48.59
CA ASP A 177 -3.15 -2.72 49.56
C ASP A 177 -1.71 -3.03 49.15
N TYR A 178 -1.51 -4.19 48.51
CA TYR A 178 -0.19 -4.75 48.23
C TYR A 178 0.00 -5.10 46.75
N LEU A 179 1.07 -4.60 46.13
CA LEU A 179 1.47 -4.97 44.78
C LEU A 179 2.89 -5.53 44.75
N PHE A 180 3.05 -6.76 44.30
CA PHE A 180 4.36 -7.42 44.24
C PHE A 180 4.86 -7.48 42.81
N PHE A 181 6.06 -6.93 42.57
CA PHE A 181 6.78 -7.07 41.32
C PHE A 181 7.77 -8.23 41.40
N ASP A 182 7.66 -9.21 40.50
CA ASP A 182 8.58 -10.34 40.45
C ASP A 182 9.61 -10.20 39.34
N PHE A 183 10.86 -10.32 39.75
CA PHE A 183 12.06 -10.17 38.93
C PHE A 183 12.69 -11.52 38.59
N SER A 184 12.06 -12.63 38.97
CA SER A 184 12.55 -13.98 38.70
C SER A 184 12.83 -14.21 37.20
N GLY A 185 12.00 -13.63 36.32
CA GLY A 185 12.11 -13.67 34.87
C GLY A 185 12.90 -12.53 34.23
N VAL A 186 13.44 -11.58 35.01
CA VAL A 186 14.16 -10.41 34.49
C VAL A 186 15.59 -10.77 34.15
N GLY A 187 16.07 -10.47 32.94
CA GLY A 187 17.44 -10.67 32.48
C GLY A 187 18.38 -9.59 33.01
N THR A 188 18.62 -8.57 32.20
CA THR A 188 19.39 -7.38 32.57
C THR A 188 18.49 -6.24 33.01
N ILE A 189 19.01 -5.33 33.84
CA ILE A 189 18.31 -4.13 34.29
C ILE A 189 19.08 -2.92 33.77
N THR A 190 18.44 -2.08 32.96
CA THR A 190 19.06 -0.84 32.46
C THR A 190 18.80 0.32 33.42
N ASN A 191 19.67 1.34 33.40
CA ASN A 191 19.46 2.57 34.19
C ASN A 191 18.18 3.33 33.78
N LEU A 192 17.78 3.25 32.51
CA LEU A 192 16.55 3.86 32.03
C LEU A 192 15.32 3.10 32.56
N GLY A 193 15.31 1.78 32.44
CA GLY A 193 14.24 0.94 33.00
C GLY A 193 14.06 1.11 34.50
N LEU A 194 15.17 1.14 35.26
CA LEU A 194 15.13 1.37 36.70
C LEU A 194 14.50 2.73 37.05
N ARG A 195 14.81 3.80 36.30
CA ARG A 195 14.23 5.13 36.52
C ARG A 195 12.73 5.16 36.25
N GLU A 196 12.26 4.50 35.19
CA GLU A 196 10.83 4.43 34.90
C GLU A 196 10.10 3.56 35.94
N LEU A 197 10.69 2.45 36.38
CA LEU A 197 10.15 1.62 37.45
C LEU A 197 9.97 2.42 38.74
N LEU A 198 10.97 3.24 39.10
CA LEU A 198 10.90 4.12 40.26
C LEU A 198 9.75 5.12 40.18
N ARG A 199 9.48 5.67 39.00
CA ARG A 199 8.33 6.58 38.78
C ARG A 199 7.01 5.84 38.91
N LEU A 200 6.92 4.62 38.37
CA LEU A 200 5.74 3.78 38.53
C LEU A 200 5.47 3.48 40.01
N VAL A 201 6.50 3.04 40.76
CA VAL A 201 6.41 2.81 42.20
C VAL A 201 5.95 4.06 42.94
N GLN A 202 6.51 5.23 42.60
CA GLN A 202 6.08 6.51 43.21
C GLN A 202 4.61 6.81 42.96
N ALA A 203 4.14 6.61 41.73
CA ALA A 203 2.74 6.83 41.40
C ALA A 203 1.82 5.89 42.20
N LEU A 204 2.20 4.61 42.33
CA LEU A 204 1.45 3.62 43.10
C LEU A 204 1.43 3.94 44.60
N GLN A 205 2.55 4.40 45.16
CA GLN A 205 2.61 4.85 46.56
C GLN A 205 1.69 6.05 46.83
N ILE A 206 1.57 6.97 45.87
CA ILE A 206 0.63 8.11 45.96
C ILE A 206 -0.82 7.60 45.95
N MET A 207 -1.10 6.48 45.28
CA MET A 207 -2.40 5.81 45.30
C MET A 207 -2.66 5.00 46.57
N GLY A 208 -1.71 4.95 47.51
CA GLY A 208 -1.84 4.19 48.77
C GLY A 208 -1.38 2.74 48.69
N ILE A 209 -0.84 2.30 47.55
CA ILE A 209 -0.38 0.91 47.36
C ILE A 209 1.03 0.73 47.91
N GLU A 210 1.20 -0.30 48.73
CA GLU A 210 2.51 -0.75 49.19
C GLU A 210 3.13 -1.71 48.16
N THR A 211 4.14 -1.22 47.44
CA THR A 211 4.86 -2.01 46.44
C THR A 211 6.00 -2.81 47.04
N ARG A 212 6.10 -4.09 46.71
CA ARG A 212 7.25 -4.95 47.09
C ARG A 212 7.92 -5.53 45.85
N VAL A 213 9.22 -5.76 45.91
CA VAL A 213 9.99 -6.38 44.83
C VAL A 213 10.53 -7.73 45.29
N ILE A 214 10.26 -8.78 44.54
CA ILE A 214 10.64 -10.16 44.87
C ILE A 214 11.39 -10.81 43.71
N GLY A 215 12.01 -11.97 43.96
CA GLY A 215 12.67 -12.75 42.92
C GLY A 215 13.95 -12.12 42.35
N LEU A 216 14.59 -11.21 43.08
CA LEU A 216 15.85 -10.60 42.66
C LEU A 216 17.00 -11.61 42.63
N ARG A 217 17.79 -11.57 41.54
CA ARG A 217 19.08 -12.27 41.49
C ARG A 217 20.19 -11.44 42.16
N PRO A 218 21.27 -12.07 42.64
CA PRO A 218 22.38 -11.36 43.29
C PRO A 218 22.97 -10.21 42.46
N GLU A 219 23.03 -10.39 41.13
CA GLU A 219 23.46 -9.39 40.16
C GLU A 219 22.55 -8.15 40.12
N HIS A 220 21.24 -8.33 40.29
CA HIS A 220 20.26 -7.24 40.35
C HIS A 220 20.37 -6.45 41.65
N ALA A 221 20.58 -7.17 42.77
CA ALA A 221 20.70 -6.55 44.09
C ALA A 221 21.88 -5.56 44.17
N GLN A 222 22.95 -5.78 43.41
CA GLN A 222 24.09 -4.86 43.34
C GLN A 222 23.77 -3.58 42.56
N LEU A 223 22.96 -3.67 41.51
CA LEU A 223 22.53 -2.51 40.72
C LEU A 223 21.48 -1.66 41.45
N LEU A 224 20.68 -2.30 42.31
CA LEU A 224 19.69 -1.64 43.16
C LEU A 224 20.31 -1.00 44.41
N ARG A 225 21.53 -1.40 44.81
CA ARG A 225 22.28 -0.79 45.91
C ARG A 225 22.66 0.66 45.56
N GLY A 226 22.14 1.61 46.33
CA GLY A 226 22.38 3.05 46.14
C GLY A 226 21.31 3.81 45.36
N ASN A 227 20.27 3.11 44.86
CA ASN A 227 19.11 3.73 44.22
C ASN A 227 17.94 3.83 45.22
N ASP A 228 17.09 4.86 45.08
CA ASP A 228 15.97 5.14 46.01
C ASP A 228 14.90 4.04 46.07
N ILE A 229 15.01 3.01 45.23
CA ILE A 229 14.08 1.88 45.21
C ILE A 229 14.15 1.08 46.51
N GLN A 230 15.30 1.05 47.19
CA GLN A 230 15.42 0.38 48.50
C GLN A 230 14.68 1.08 49.64
N LYS A 231 14.35 2.36 49.47
CA LYS A 231 13.54 3.11 50.44
C LYS A 231 12.04 3.00 50.16
N ARG A 232 11.67 2.45 49.00
CA ARG A 232 10.33 2.54 48.43
C ARG A 232 9.70 1.18 48.16
N ALA A 233 10.49 0.11 48.08
CA ALA A 233 9.99 -1.24 48.00
C ALA A 233 10.74 -2.15 48.98
N GLU A 234 9.99 -2.98 49.70
CA GLU A 234 10.58 -4.06 50.48
C GLU A 234 11.06 -5.16 49.53
N PHE A 235 12.25 -5.70 49.82
CA PHE A 235 12.80 -6.83 49.09
C PHE A 235 12.60 -8.10 49.89
N ASN A 236 11.85 -9.04 49.32
CA ASN A 236 11.54 -10.31 49.95
C ASN A 236 11.99 -11.47 49.05
N GLY A 237 12.00 -12.67 49.62
CA GLY A 237 12.38 -13.91 48.94
C GLY A 237 11.39 -14.30 47.84
N SER A 238 10.87 -15.53 47.90
CA SER A 238 9.91 -16.00 46.90
C SER A 238 8.49 -15.52 47.20
N LEU A 239 7.64 -15.43 46.15
CA LEU A 239 6.20 -15.19 46.30
C LEU A 239 5.56 -16.16 47.31
N ALA A 240 5.95 -17.44 47.28
CA ALA A 240 5.44 -18.48 48.17
C ALA A 240 5.78 -18.24 49.65
N GLU A 241 6.87 -17.56 49.94
CA GLU A 241 7.25 -17.17 51.31
C GLU A 241 6.43 -15.98 51.80
N MET A 242 6.14 -15.04 50.91
CA MET A 242 5.35 -13.85 51.24
C MET A 242 3.86 -14.15 51.42
N ILE A 243 3.30 -15.02 50.57
CA ILE A 243 1.92 -15.47 50.69
C ILE A 243 1.66 -16.14 52.05
N ARG A 244 2.60 -16.97 52.54
CA ARG A 244 2.51 -17.61 53.87
C ARG A 244 2.56 -16.65 55.06
N LYS A 245 2.94 -15.39 54.83
CA LYS A 245 3.08 -14.36 55.88
C LYS A 245 1.88 -13.40 55.92
N HIS A 246 1.12 -13.32 54.82
CA HIS A 246 -0.03 -12.42 54.66
C HIS A 246 -1.38 -13.16 54.54
N MET A 247 -1.37 -14.49 54.50
CA MET A 247 -2.53 -15.38 54.75
C MET A 247 -2.31 -16.17 56.02
#